data_AF-A0A2K5ARX7-F1
#
_entry.id   AF-A0A2K5ARX7-F1
#
_cell.length_a   1.000
_cell.length_b   1.000
_cell.length_c   1.000
_cell.angle_alpha   90.00
_cell.angle_beta   90.00
_cell.angle_gamma   90.00
#
_symmetry.space_group_name_H-M   'P 1'
#
loop_
_entity.id
_entity.type
_entity.pdbx_description
1 polymer ?
#
loop_
_entity_poly.entity_id
_entity_poly.type
_entity_poly.pdbx_seq_one_letter_code
_entity_poly.pdbx_strand_id
1 'polypeptide(L)'
;MNYCSKDDDVVTVDSDGKITIRVERMEVEHIYPCIFNDRVLLFIKDEDGMLNCYEVEDEYLKSQIMDNPSHNSIVRILQQIIDNEKV
;
A
#
# COMPACT_ATOMS: atom_id res chain seq x y z
N MET A 1 -11.55 2.21 -10.26
CA MET A 1 -10.33 2.86 -10.84
C MET A 1 -9.14 2.07 -10.33
N ASN A 2 -8.20 1.65 -11.19
CA ASN A 2 -6.99 0.98 -10.72
C ASN A 2 -5.86 2.00 -10.59
N TYR A 3 -5.19 2.03 -9.46
CA TYR A 3 -4.06 2.91 -9.18
C TYR A 3 -3.06 2.15 -8.32
N CYS A 4 -1.80 2.09 -8.72
CA CYS A 4 -0.75 1.56 -7.85
C CYS A 4 0.39 2.58 -7.81
N SER A 5 1.08 2.65 -6.67
CA SER A 5 2.15 3.63 -6.47
C SER A 5 3.13 3.56 -7.64
N LYS A 6 3.38 4.72 -8.24
CA LYS A 6 4.28 4.86 -9.39
C LYS A 6 5.74 5.00 -8.99
N ASP A 7 6.08 4.74 -7.72
CA ASP A 7 7.45 4.72 -7.24
C ASP A 7 8.26 3.74 -8.10
N ASP A 8 9.01 4.26 -9.09
CA ASP A 8 9.90 3.56 -10.02
C ASP A 8 9.35 2.26 -10.66
N ASP A 9 8.05 2.23 -10.97
CA ASP A 9 7.34 1.06 -11.50
C ASP A 9 7.50 -0.21 -10.62
N VAL A 10 7.61 -0.02 -9.29
CA VAL A 10 7.76 -1.13 -8.33
C VAL A 10 6.48 -1.96 -8.26
N VAL A 11 5.32 -1.31 -8.25
CA VAL A 11 4.00 -1.96 -8.29
C VAL A 11 3.21 -1.42 -9.48
N THR A 12 2.87 -2.29 -10.42
CA THR A 12 2.18 -1.92 -11.67
C THR A 12 1.02 -2.86 -11.96
N VAL A 13 0.16 -2.47 -12.89
CA VAL A 13 -0.87 -3.34 -13.46
C VAL A 13 -0.48 -3.62 -14.91
N ASP A 14 -0.33 -4.89 -15.27
CA ASP A 14 0.07 -5.30 -16.61
C ASP A 14 -1.09 -5.26 -17.63
N SER A 15 -0.81 -5.64 -18.87
CA SER A 15 -1.80 -5.67 -19.96
C SER A 15 -2.93 -6.68 -19.75
N ASP A 16 -2.71 -7.71 -18.93
CA ASP A 16 -3.71 -8.71 -18.57
C ASP A 16 -4.55 -8.27 -17.36
N GLY A 17 -4.27 -7.07 -16.82
CA GLY A 17 -4.93 -6.54 -15.64
C GLY A 17 -4.46 -7.20 -14.34
N LYS A 18 -3.23 -7.74 -14.29
CA LYS A 18 -2.67 -8.34 -13.07
C LYS A 18 -1.69 -7.39 -12.40
N ILE A 19 -1.65 -7.43 -11.08
CA ILE A 19 -0.65 -6.70 -10.31
C ILE A 19 0.71 -7.38 -10.51
N THR A 20 1.70 -6.61 -10.95
CA THR A 20 3.10 -7.02 -11.07
C THR A 20 3.92 -6.25 -10.05
N ILE A 21 4.76 -6.96 -9.30
CA ILE A 21 5.58 -6.41 -8.20
C ILE A 21 7.05 -6.75 -8.45
N ARG A 22 7.92 -5.75 -8.38
CA ARG A 22 9.39 -5.89 -8.48
C ARG A 22 10.02 -5.84 -7.10
N VAL A 23 9.99 -6.96 -6.38
CA VAL A 23 10.47 -7.08 -4.98
C VAL A 23 11.95 -6.68 -4.82
N GLU A 24 12.75 -6.89 -5.88
CA GLU A 24 14.15 -6.49 -5.94
C GLU A 24 14.36 -4.96 -5.94
N ARG A 25 13.34 -4.19 -6.32
CA ARG A 25 13.36 -2.72 -6.34
C ARG A 25 12.62 -2.07 -5.18
N MET A 26 11.93 -2.87 -4.36
CA MET A 26 11.25 -2.37 -3.17
C MET A 26 12.27 -1.90 -2.13
N GLU A 27 12.01 -0.72 -1.58
CA GLU A 27 12.63 -0.22 -0.36
C GLU A 27 12.05 -0.97 0.84
N VAL A 28 12.91 -1.34 1.78
CA VAL A 28 12.54 -2.05 3.02
C VAL A 28 11.70 -1.10 3.89
N GLU A 29 10.61 -1.62 4.45
CA GLU A 29 9.59 -0.89 5.23
C GLU A 29 8.84 0.23 4.48
N HIS A 30 9.09 0.44 3.18
CA HIS A 30 8.27 1.34 2.37
C HIS A 30 6.94 0.69 2.02
N ILE A 31 5.87 1.49 2.08
CA ILE A 31 4.50 1.05 1.80
C ILE A 31 4.16 1.44 0.37
N TYR A 32 3.95 0.45 -0.49
CA TYR A 32 3.51 0.63 -1.87
C TYR A 32 2.00 0.34 -1.97
N PRO A 33 1.13 1.37 -1.90
CA PRO A 33 -0.31 1.17 -2.04
C PRO A 33 -0.73 0.83 -3.47
N CYS A 34 -1.74 -0.01 -3.60
CA CYS A 34 -2.35 -0.39 -4.86
C CYS A 34 -3.86 -0.56 -4.67
N ILE A 35 -4.62 0.33 -5.29
CA ILE A 35 -6.07 0.28 -5.43
C ILE A 35 -6.37 -0.59 -6.64
N PHE A 36 -6.95 -1.76 -6.41
CA PHE A 36 -7.23 -2.74 -7.46
C PHE A 36 -8.59 -3.39 -7.21
N ASN A 37 -9.51 -3.27 -8.18
CA ASN A 37 -10.90 -3.76 -8.05
C ASN A 37 -11.59 -3.28 -6.76
N ASP A 38 -11.47 -1.98 -6.46
CA ASP A 38 -12.01 -1.34 -5.27
C ASP A 38 -11.50 -1.92 -3.94
N ARG A 39 -10.34 -2.59 -3.97
CA ARG A 39 -9.60 -3.01 -2.78
C ARG A 39 -8.37 -2.15 -2.62
N VAL A 40 -8.01 -1.81 -1.39
CA VAL A 40 -6.76 -1.14 -1.06
C VAL A 40 -5.79 -2.19 -0.56
N LEU A 41 -4.75 -2.46 -1.35
CA LEU A 41 -3.68 -3.40 -1.04
C LEU A 41 -2.42 -2.62 -0.67
N LEU A 42 -1.76 -3.03 0.41
CA LEU A 42 -0.50 -2.45 0.89
C LEU A 42 0.61 -3.48 0.73
N PHE A 43 1.54 -3.21 -0.17
CA PHE A 43 2.72 -4.06 -0.39
C PHE A 43 3.91 -3.48 0.36
N ILE A 44 4.58 -4.32 1.15
CA ILE A 44 5.71 -3.94 1.99
C ILE A 44 6.77 -5.02 1.88
N LYS A 45 8.04 -4.62 1.79
CA LYS A 45 9.17 -5.54 1.92
C LYS A 45 9.70 -5.42 3.34
N ASP A 46 9.75 -6.52 4.09
CA ASP A 46 10.31 -6.52 5.44
C ASP A 46 11.84 -6.60 5.44
N GLU A 47 12.43 -6.55 6.65
CA GLU A 47 13.87 -6.59 6.86
C GLU A 47 14.52 -7.89 6.36
N ASP A 48 13.78 -9.00 6.36
CA ASP A 48 14.22 -10.30 5.82
C ASP A 48 14.10 -10.36 4.28
N GLY A 49 13.61 -9.28 3.67
CA GLY A 49 13.43 -9.15 2.23
C GLY A 49 12.21 -9.88 1.69
N MET A 50 11.30 -10.33 2.56
CA MET A 50 10.05 -10.96 2.15
C MET A 50 9.00 -9.91 1.79
N LEU A 51 8.22 -10.21 0.75
CA LEU A 51 7.08 -9.41 0.35
C LEU A 51 5.89 -9.75 1.23
N ASN A 52 5.39 -8.75 1.94
CA ASN A 52 4.13 -8.78 2.66
C ASN A 52 3.06 -8.01 1.88
N CYS A 53 1.82 -8.49 1.98
CA CYS A 53 0.63 -7.89 1.36
C CYS A 53 -0.51 -7.87 2.37
N TYR A 54 -1.06 -6.68 2.60
CA TYR A 54 -2.21 -6.48 3.48
C TYR A 54 -3.37 -5.83 2.71
N GLU A 55 -4.59 -6.30 2.97
CA GLU A 55 -5.82 -5.65 2.46
C GLU A 55 -6.41 -4.77 3.57
N VAL A 56 -6.82 -3.56 3.22
CA VAL A 56 -7.52 -2.65 4.14
C VAL A 56 -9.02 -2.88 4.02
N GLU A 57 -9.60 -3.47 5.07
CA GLU A 57 -11.03 -3.80 5.13
C GLU A 57 -11.89 -2.70 5.78
N ASP A 58 -11.31 -1.87 6.65
CA ASP A 58 -12.05 -0.77 7.27
C ASP A 58 -12.41 0.29 6.22
N GLU A 59 -13.71 0.50 6.00
CA GLU A 59 -14.21 1.37 4.92
C GLU A 59 -13.83 2.85 5.12
N TYR A 60 -13.69 3.31 6.37
CA TYR A 60 -13.26 4.68 6.64
C TYR A 60 -11.78 4.86 6.29
N LEU A 61 -10.93 3.92 6.70
CA LEU A 61 -9.51 3.90 6.38
C LEU A 61 -9.28 3.75 4.87
N LYS A 62 -10.04 2.86 4.23
CA LYS A 62 -10.02 2.66 2.79
C LYS A 62 -10.34 3.96 2.04
N SER A 63 -11.39 4.68 2.43
CA SER A 63 -11.73 5.98 1.83
C SER A 63 -10.58 7.00 1.97
N GLN A 64 -9.98 7.09 3.16
CA GLN A 64 -8.86 8.01 3.42
C GLN A 64 -7.65 7.70 2.52
N ILE A 65 -7.33 6.42 2.36
CA ILE A 65 -6.20 5.99 1.53
C ILE A 65 -6.51 6.19 0.04
N MET A 66 -7.74 5.95 -0.40
CA MET A 66 -8.14 6.18 -1.78
C MET A 66 -8.03 7.65 -2.20
N ASP A 67 -8.27 8.59 -1.28
CA ASP A 67 -8.13 10.03 -1.54
C ASP A 67 -6.66 10.46 -1.70
N ASN A 68 -5.73 9.80 -0.99
CA ASN A 68 -4.30 10.08 -1.08
C ASN A 68 -3.44 8.82 -0.90
N PRO A 69 -3.32 7.99 -1.94
CA PRO A 69 -2.64 6.69 -1.88
C PRO A 69 -1.12 6.84 -2.01
N SER A 70 -0.48 7.33 -0.94
CA SER A 70 0.98 7.48 -0.85
C SER A 70 1.51 6.93 0.46
N HIS A 71 2.76 6.44 0.45
CA HIS A 71 3.45 5.93 1.64
C HIS A 71 3.30 6.86 2.85
N ASN A 72 3.73 8.12 2.71
CA ASN A 72 3.71 9.10 3.80
C ASN A 72 2.30 9.33 4.38
N SER A 73 1.28 9.32 3.52
CA SER A 73 -0.10 9.56 3.97
C SER A 73 -0.63 8.37 4.75
N ILE A 74 -0.34 7.15 4.28
CA ILE A 74 -0.72 5.91 4.95
C ILE A 74 0.00 5.78 6.29
N VAL A 75 1.32 6.01 6.33
CA VAL A 75 2.10 6.02 7.57
C VAL A 75 1.51 6.98 8.59
N ARG A 76 1.14 8.19 8.16
CA ARG A 76 0.49 9.17 9.04
C ARG A 76 -0.83 8.67 9.61
N ILE A 77 -1.67 8.03 8.80
CA ILE A 77 -2.96 7.51 9.25
C ILE A 77 -2.74 6.37 10.26
N LEU A 78 -1.85 5.41 9.96
CA LEU A 78 -1.55 4.30 10.86
C LEU A 78 -0.99 4.79 12.20
N GLN A 79 -0.10 5.78 12.18
CA GLN A 79 0.45 6.38 13.41
C GLN A 79 -0.66 7.00 14.28
N GLN A 80 -1.61 7.71 13.66
CA GLN A 80 -2.74 8.29 14.41
C GLN A 80 -3.59 7.21 15.09
N ILE A 81 -3.78 6.06 14.45
CA ILE A 81 -4.51 4.93 15.04
C ILE A 81 -3.76 4.40 16.27
N ILE A 82 -2.46 4.12 16.12
CA ILE A 82 -1.60 3.62 17.20
C ILE A 82 -1.57 4.58 18.40
N ASP A 83 -1.51 5.89 18.14
CA ASP A 83 -1.48 6.89 19.22
C ASP A 83 -2.82 6.99 19.95
N ASN A 84 -3.95 6.78 19.25
CA ASN A 84 -5.28 6.79 19.84
C ASN A 84 -5.59 5.52 20.65
N GLU A 85 -4.97 4.37 20.34
CA GLU A 85 -5.10 3.13 21.11
C GLU A 85 -4.35 3.15 22.45
N LYS A 86 -3.41 4.08 22.64
CA LYS A 86 -2.63 4.23 23.89
C LYS A 86 -3.34 5.03 24.99
N VAL A 87 -4.65 5.29 24.84
CA VAL A 87 -5.49 6.06 25.78
C VAL A 87 -6.31 5.15 26.67
#